data_AF-A0A1G2QFP9-F1
#
_entry.id   AF-A0A1G2QFP9-F1
#
_cell.length_a   1.000
_cell.length_b   1.000
_cell.length_c   1.000
_cell.angle_alpha   90.00
_cell.angle_beta   90.00
_cell.angle_gamma   90.00
#
_symmetry.space_group_name_H-M   'P 1'
#
loop_
_entity.id
_entity.type
_entity.pdbx_description
1 polymer ?
#
loop_
_entity_poly.entity_id
_entity_poly.type
_entity_poly.pdbx_seq_one_letter_code
_entity_poly.pdbx_strand_id
1 'polypeptide(L)'
;MTRANVNAATPAVPGTPGTPATPAVPGNLEGDAGSVEEYELVSGINNEKVGEDEEDQEVIGVNITADEGSDLEFTAVKLVFDEGTAASDFDEYAAEVAIFLDGEEVARVDADGFTDDNSWTRTLSLDSGAIVRAGETGELTVAVSGISNLDTNDATDTWTVDIRQVRFRDGAGDSTSEDPTLATRTFSFESFATAANSELKIRANDDLINNDRVIDVHATNDTDNVALASFTLEAEGDSDLEIKKFHASTTVTSASNVDDLINSITLWIDGEEIATGEAVQDTDGVSVGADEGWLFDDISYTIAAGEKVEAEIRADFNSVADALDEGDTITVAITEAETDQASLFKVADESGENLLDADITGSVTGGAHTVRDAGISVELVGTPTAVKSFEADAAGEVDQGTYTIAFDVTAFGSDVYVDLDTVATATPNAGTDGSSWATTTESTATSTTVIAQSIAPSTSDSTNDTAYGYFVEEDSTRRFTVSVVLKPTDDSLAGVRLSGVKWGTVSTSDNTAATSADQNYTFNLDAFKTGLLNLSVI
;
A
#
# COMPACT_ATOMS: atom_id res chain seq x y z
N MET A 1 19.58 -0.81 50.32
CA MET A 1 18.19 -0.95 50.81
C MET A 1 17.33 -1.30 49.61
N THR A 2 16.54 -2.38 49.77
CA THR A 2 15.30 -2.73 49.05
C THR A 2 15.33 -2.72 47.51
N ARG A 3 15.63 -3.91 46.97
CA ARG A 3 15.08 -4.41 45.70
C ARG A 3 13.63 -4.82 45.92
N ALA A 4 12.74 -4.42 45.01
CA ALA A 4 11.34 -4.87 44.93
C ALA A 4 11.17 -5.86 43.77
N ASN A 5 10.22 -6.77 43.97
CA ASN A 5 9.98 -8.03 43.28
C ASN A 5 9.67 -7.91 41.78
N VAL A 6 10.29 -8.79 41.00
CA VAL A 6 9.77 -9.23 39.69
C VAL A 6 9.34 -10.69 39.86
N ASN A 7 8.09 -10.95 39.51
CA ASN A 7 7.44 -12.25 39.60
C ASN A 7 8.04 -13.18 38.54
N ALA A 8 8.75 -14.22 38.98
CA ALA A 8 9.25 -15.26 38.09
C ALA A 8 8.09 -16.21 37.73
N ALA A 9 7.51 -16.02 36.55
CA ALA A 9 6.74 -17.09 35.90
C ALA A 9 7.73 -18.17 35.46
N THR A 10 7.51 -19.38 35.94
CA THR A 10 8.25 -20.59 35.57
C THR A 10 8.21 -20.81 34.06
N PRO A 11 9.35 -21.09 33.39
CA PRO A 11 9.32 -21.50 32.00
C PRO A 11 8.55 -22.82 31.90
N ALA A 12 7.50 -22.83 31.06
CA ALA A 12 6.87 -24.07 30.64
C ALA A 12 7.94 -24.91 29.94
N VAL A 13 8.13 -26.13 30.43
CA VAL A 13 8.97 -27.14 29.80
C VAL A 13 8.37 -27.40 28.41
N PRO A 14 9.11 -27.18 27.32
CA PRO A 14 8.68 -27.63 26.00
C PRO A 14 8.41 -29.12 26.08
N GLY A 15 7.21 -29.54 25.67
CA GLY A 15 6.89 -30.96 25.54
C GLY A 15 7.98 -31.62 24.69
N THR A 16 8.50 -32.73 25.19
CA THR A 16 9.49 -33.54 24.47
C THR A 16 8.98 -33.76 23.05
N PRO A 17 9.72 -33.33 22.01
CA PRO A 17 9.43 -33.72 20.64
C PRO A 17 9.31 -35.25 20.61
N GLY A 18 8.23 -35.76 20.01
CA GLY A 18 8.12 -37.18 19.73
C GLY A 18 9.42 -37.61 19.06
N THR A 19 10.06 -38.64 19.60
CA THR A 19 11.25 -39.20 18.96
C THR A 19 10.88 -39.52 17.52
N PRO A 20 11.57 -38.97 16.50
CA PRO A 20 11.37 -39.40 15.13
C PRO A 20 11.47 -40.91 15.10
N ALA A 21 10.47 -41.59 14.53
CA ALA A 21 10.60 -43.01 14.28
C ALA A 21 11.90 -43.19 13.49
N THR A 22 12.79 -44.05 13.98
CA THR A 22 13.95 -44.45 13.20
C THR A 22 13.42 -45.11 11.93
N PRO A 23 13.83 -44.69 10.72
CA PRO A 23 13.40 -45.34 9.48
C PRO A 23 13.66 -46.83 9.62
N ALA A 24 12.60 -47.63 9.52
CA ALA A 24 12.77 -49.06 9.46
C ALA A 24 13.59 -49.35 8.20
N VAL A 25 14.76 -49.99 8.37
CA VAL A 25 15.46 -50.62 7.23
C VAL A 25 14.39 -51.41 6.47
N PRO A 26 14.22 -51.24 5.14
CA PRO A 26 13.20 -51.96 4.39
C PRO A 26 13.36 -53.44 4.68
N GLY A 27 12.44 -54.00 5.47
CA GLY A 27 12.36 -55.43 5.69
C GLY A 27 12.14 -56.09 4.34
N ASN A 28 12.67 -57.32 4.17
CA ASN A 28 12.25 -58.16 3.05
C ASN A 28 10.71 -58.16 2.97
N LEU A 29 10.16 -58.20 1.76
CA LEU A 29 8.71 -58.34 1.59
C LEU A 29 8.22 -59.58 2.33
N GLU A 30 7.16 -59.40 3.12
CA GLU A 30 6.49 -60.48 3.85
C GLU A 30 5.14 -60.80 3.20
N GLY A 31 4.73 -62.07 3.29
CA GLY A 31 3.42 -62.53 2.79
C GLY A 31 3.48 -63.49 1.60
N ASP A 32 2.30 -63.92 1.16
CA ASP A 32 2.11 -64.81 0.01
C ASP A 32 1.89 -64.00 -1.28
N ALA A 33 1.05 -64.47 -2.20
CA ALA A 33 0.67 -63.68 -3.37
C ALA A 33 -0.24 -62.51 -2.97
N GLY A 34 0.06 -61.31 -3.49
CA GLY A 34 -0.56 -60.05 -3.07
C GLY A 34 -1.25 -59.27 -4.19
N SER A 35 -2.17 -58.41 -3.80
CA SER A 35 -2.95 -57.52 -4.67
C SER A 35 -3.30 -56.20 -3.96
N VAL A 36 -3.59 -55.16 -4.74
CA VAL A 36 -4.17 -53.93 -4.21
C VAL A 36 -5.67 -54.12 -4.05
N GLU A 37 -6.20 -53.83 -2.85
CA GLU A 37 -7.64 -53.89 -2.58
C GLU A 37 -8.38 -52.67 -3.11
N GLU A 38 -7.76 -51.50 -3.01
CA GLU A 38 -8.37 -50.23 -3.34
C GLU A 38 -7.34 -49.18 -3.77
N TYR A 39 -7.72 -48.41 -4.79
CA TYR A 39 -7.09 -47.15 -5.15
C TYR A 39 -8.11 -46.03 -4.91
N GLU A 40 -7.75 -45.03 -4.14
CA GLU A 40 -8.59 -43.85 -3.88
C GLU A 40 -7.78 -42.57 -4.11
N LEU A 41 -8.31 -41.62 -4.89
CA LEU A 41 -7.66 -40.32 -5.05
C LEU A 41 -7.65 -39.55 -3.73
N VAL A 42 -6.52 -38.92 -3.40
CA VAL A 42 -6.44 -37.96 -2.31
C VAL A 42 -7.34 -36.78 -2.68
N SER A 43 -8.32 -36.49 -1.82
CA SER A 43 -9.37 -35.52 -2.13
C SER A 43 -8.89 -34.06 -2.14
N GLY A 44 -7.78 -33.77 -1.44
CA GLY A 44 -7.23 -32.43 -1.29
C GLY A 44 -6.32 -31.97 -2.42
N ILE A 45 -5.85 -32.88 -3.28
CA ILE A 45 -4.89 -32.58 -4.36
C ILE A 45 -5.66 -32.54 -5.69
N ASN A 46 -6.14 -31.36 -6.07
CA ASN A 46 -6.89 -31.14 -7.31
C ASN A 46 -7.06 -29.64 -7.64
N ASN A 47 -6.78 -29.28 -8.90
CA ASN A 47 -6.70 -27.89 -9.37
C ASN A 47 -5.60 -27.11 -8.66
N GLU A 48 -4.46 -27.78 -8.46
CA GLU A 48 -3.27 -27.20 -7.87
C GLU A 48 -2.61 -26.21 -8.84
N LYS A 49 -1.82 -25.29 -8.30
CA LYS A 49 -1.10 -24.26 -9.03
C LYS A 49 0.38 -24.49 -8.82
N VAL A 50 1.10 -24.81 -9.87
CA VAL A 50 2.57 -24.92 -9.86
C VAL A 50 3.12 -23.54 -10.21
N GLY A 51 3.75 -22.89 -9.25
CA GLY A 51 4.43 -21.63 -9.46
C GLY A 51 5.67 -21.77 -10.33
N GLU A 52 6.02 -20.69 -11.02
CA GLU A 52 7.33 -20.51 -11.63
C GLU A 52 8.43 -20.68 -10.56
N ASP A 53 9.47 -21.44 -10.89
CA ASP A 53 10.57 -21.85 -9.99
C ASP A 53 10.12 -22.55 -8.67
N GLU A 54 8.84 -22.93 -8.54
CA GLU A 54 8.35 -23.68 -7.39
C GLU A 54 8.83 -25.13 -7.47
N GLU A 55 9.43 -25.63 -6.38
CA GLU A 55 9.86 -27.02 -6.27
C GLU A 55 8.76 -27.91 -5.67
N ASP A 56 8.56 -29.07 -6.29
CA ASP A 56 7.78 -30.20 -5.77
C ASP A 56 6.33 -29.89 -5.33
N GLN A 57 5.60 -29.07 -6.11
CA GLN A 57 4.16 -28.88 -5.90
C GLN A 57 3.40 -30.18 -6.26
N GLU A 58 2.69 -30.75 -5.28
CA GLU A 58 1.87 -31.96 -5.47
C GLU A 58 0.71 -31.67 -6.43
N VAL A 59 0.53 -32.51 -7.47
CA VAL A 59 -0.51 -32.33 -8.50
C VAL A 59 -1.50 -33.50 -8.59
N ILE A 60 -1.13 -34.67 -8.05
CA ILE A 60 -2.04 -35.81 -7.85
C ILE A 60 -1.54 -36.68 -6.70
N GLY A 61 -2.47 -37.20 -5.89
CA GLY A 61 -2.18 -38.21 -4.87
C GLY A 61 -3.16 -39.38 -4.90
N VAL A 62 -2.68 -40.57 -4.57
CA VAL A 62 -3.44 -41.82 -4.53
C VAL A 62 -3.13 -42.58 -3.26
N ASN A 63 -4.18 -42.88 -2.49
CA ASN A 63 -4.17 -43.87 -1.43
C ASN A 63 -4.27 -45.26 -2.02
N ILE A 64 -3.30 -46.11 -1.68
CA ILE A 64 -3.18 -47.49 -2.15
C ILE A 64 -3.29 -48.41 -0.94
N THR A 65 -4.35 -49.21 -0.88
CA THR A 65 -4.54 -50.18 0.21
C THR A 65 -4.10 -51.57 -0.22
N ALA A 66 -3.06 -52.10 0.42
CA ALA A 66 -2.59 -53.47 0.19
C ALA A 66 -3.54 -54.48 0.85
N ASP A 67 -3.69 -55.66 0.26
CA ASP A 67 -4.45 -56.74 0.90
C ASP A 67 -3.83 -57.19 2.23
N GLU A 68 -4.64 -57.82 3.09
CA GLU A 68 -4.18 -58.32 4.40
C GLU A 68 -3.12 -59.44 4.28
N GLY A 69 -2.85 -59.96 3.08
CA GLY A 69 -2.08 -61.18 2.85
C GLY A 69 -0.62 -60.96 2.43
N SER A 70 -0.27 -59.78 1.91
CA SER A 70 1.08 -59.52 1.38
C SER A 70 1.49 -58.06 1.42
N ASP A 71 2.77 -57.82 1.71
CA ASP A 71 3.44 -56.56 1.41
C ASP A 71 3.53 -56.35 -0.11
N LEU A 72 3.46 -55.09 -0.54
CA LEU A 72 3.59 -54.69 -1.95
C LEU A 72 4.73 -53.66 -2.09
N GLU A 73 5.78 -54.02 -2.85
CA GLU A 73 6.81 -53.06 -3.25
C GLU A 73 6.46 -52.47 -4.61
N PHE A 74 6.18 -51.18 -4.66
CA PHE A 74 6.01 -50.46 -5.91
C PHE A 74 7.37 -50.27 -6.58
N THR A 75 7.43 -50.61 -7.87
CA THR A 75 8.67 -50.64 -8.64
C THR A 75 8.66 -49.71 -9.83
N ALA A 76 7.46 -49.34 -10.31
CA ALA A 76 7.31 -48.34 -11.36
C ALA A 76 5.92 -47.73 -11.36
N VAL A 77 5.85 -46.48 -11.80
CA VAL A 77 4.60 -45.76 -12.08
C VAL A 77 4.68 -45.22 -13.51
N LYS A 78 3.59 -45.36 -14.26
CA LYS A 78 3.43 -44.75 -15.58
C LYS A 78 2.53 -43.53 -15.45
N LEU A 79 3.10 -42.38 -15.74
CA LEU A 79 2.44 -41.09 -15.74
C LEU A 79 2.13 -40.66 -17.17
N VAL A 80 0.99 -40.02 -17.34
CA VAL A 80 0.57 -39.36 -18.58
C VAL A 80 0.19 -37.93 -18.22
N PHE A 81 0.82 -36.97 -18.88
CA PHE A 81 0.38 -35.59 -18.87
C PHE A 81 -0.39 -35.31 -20.16
N ASP A 82 -1.47 -34.56 -20.10
CA ASP A 82 -2.21 -34.13 -21.29
C ASP A 82 -2.45 -32.63 -21.21
N GLU A 83 -2.29 -31.93 -22.34
CA GLU A 83 -2.52 -30.49 -22.44
C GLU A 83 -3.99 -30.17 -22.16
N GLY A 84 -4.25 -29.23 -21.24
CA GLY A 84 -5.56 -28.64 -21.02
C GLY A 84 -5.76 -27.45 -21.95
N THR A 85 -5.26 -26.29 -21.53
CA THR A 85 -5.21 -25.05 -22.33
C THR A 85 -3.83 -24.80 -22.95
N ALA A 86 -2.80 -25.47 -22.43
CA ALA A 86 -1.43 -25.36 -22.89
C ALA A 86 -1.29 -25.59 -24.41
N ALA A 87 -0.38 -24.84 -25.03
CA ALA A 87 -0.09 -24.92 -26.46
C ALA A 87 1.37 -25.26 -26.78
N SER A 88 2.19 -25.40 -25.74
CA SER A 88 3.63 -25.63 -25.78
C SER A 88 4.01 -26.98 -25.15
N ASP A 89 5.28 -27.37 -25.31
CA ASP A 89 5.81 -28.64 -24.82
C ASP A 89 5.86 -28.67 -23.28
N PHE A 90 5.73 -29.85 -22.64
CA PHE A 90 5.62 -29.94 -21.17
C PHE A 90 6.87 -29.38 -20.45
N ASP A 91 8.05 -29.52 -21.03
CA ASP A 91 9.32 -28.99 -20.52
C ASP A 91 9.50 -27.48 -20.76
N GLU A 92 8.58 -26.82 -21.47
CA GLU A 92 8.45 -25.36 -21.48
C GLU A 92 7.63 -24.84 -20.28
N TYR A 93 7.08 -25.72 -19.44
CA TYR A 93 6.37 -25.35 -18.20
C TYR A 93 6.97 -25.99 -16.94
N ALA A 94 7.34 -27.27 -17.01
CA ALA A 94 7.87 -28.04 -15.89
C ALA A 94 9.39 -28.22 -16.02
N ALA A 95 10.10 -28.12 -14.90
CA ALA A 95 11.50 -28.51 -14.81
C ALA A 95 11.63 -30.02 -14.53
N GLU A 96 10.90 -30.52 -13.52
CA GLU A 96 11.04 -31.88 -13.00
C GLU A 96 9.71 -32.47 -12.54
N VAL A 97 9.64 -33.80 -12.51
CA VAL A 97 8.54 -34.58 -11.93
C VAL A 97 9.10 -35.55 -10.89
N ALA A 98 8.58 -35.48 -9.67
CA ALA A 98 8.94 -36.35 -8.55
C ALA A 98 7.76 -37.23 -8.11
N ILE A 99 8.07 -38.39 -7.54
CA ILE A 99 7.10 -39.30 -6.93
C ILE A 99 7.52 -39.52 -5.48
N PHE A 100 6.57 -39.34 -4.58
CA PHE A 100 6.73 -39.61 -3.16
C PHE A 100 5.84 -40.77 -2.74
N LEU A 101 6.28 -41.56 -1.75
CA LEU A 101 5.48 -42.54 -1.04
C LEU A 101 5.55 -42.24 0.46
N ASP A 102 4.40 -41.98 1.09
CA ASP A 102 4.28 -41.61 2.49
C ASP A 102 5.21 -40.43 2.89
N GLY A 103 5.39 -39.49 1.96
CA GLY A 103 6.24 -38.30 2.11
C GLY A 103 7.74 -38.50 1.86
N GLU A 104 8.19 -39.70 1.49
CA GLU A 104 9.58 -39.97 1.09
C GLU A 104 9.70 -40.01 -0.44
N GLU A 105 10.67 -39.29 -1.01
CA GLU A 105 10.94 -39.30 -2.45
C GLU A 105 11.41 -40.70 -2.89
N VAL A 106 10.75 -41.26 -3.90
CA VAL A 106 11.05 -42.59 -4.46
C VAL A 106 11.37 -42.57 -5.95
N ALA A 107 11.17 -41.46 -6.64
CA ALA A 107 11.68 -41.23 -7.99
C ALA A 107 11.66 -39.74 -8.34
N ARG A 108 12.59 -39.32 -9.21
CA ARG A 108 12.63 -37.98 -9.80
C ARG A 108 13.11 -38.04 -11.23
N VAL A 109 12.58 -37.18 -12.09
CA VAL A 109 12.98 -37.13 -13.49
C VAL A 109 12.73 -35.77 -14.13
N ASP A 110 13.65 -35.38 -15.01
CA ASP A 110 13.51 -34.16 -15.84
C ASP A 110 12.25 -34.23 -16.72
N ALA A 111 11.57 -33.09 -16.84
CA ALA A 111 10.35 -32.94 -17.63
C ALA A 111 10.59 -33.25 -19.12
N ASP A 112 11.81 -32.99 -19.63
CA ASP A 112 12.20 -33.17 -21.05
C ASP A 112 12.10 -34.60 -21.58
N GLY A 113 11.98 -35.60 -20.69
CA GLY A 113 11.77 -36.99 -21.12
C GLY A 113 10.31 -37.42 -21.11
N PHE A 114 9.38 -36.49 -20.85
CA PHE A 114 8.00 -36.57 -21.34
C PHE A 114 7.96 -35.84 -22.69
N THR A 115 7.56 -36.52 -23.77
CA THR A 115 7.58 -35.94 -25.12
C THR A 115 6.26 -36.17 -25.86
N ASP A 116 5.90 -35.29 -26.79
CA ASP A 116 4.70 -35.37 -27.63
C ASP A 116 4.61 -36.67 -28.46
N ASP A 117 5.76 -37.19 -28.91
CA ASP A 117 5.91 -38.48 -29.62
C ASP A 117 5.44 -39.69 -28.78
N ASN A 118 5.33 -39.50 -27.47
CA ASN A 118 4.79 -40.48 -26.52
C ASN A 118 3.50 -39.99 -25.83
N SER A 119 2.81 -38.96 -26.34
CA SER A 119 1.65 -38.37 -25.66
C SER A 119 2.00 -37.96 -24.22
N TRP A 120 3.13 -37.25 -24.05
CA TRP A 120 3.70 -36.82 -22.77
C TRP A 120 3.64 -37.90 -21.68
N THR A 121 4.00 -39.13 -22.08
CA THR A 121 3.90 -40.31 -21.23
C THR A 121 5.28 -40.84 -20.87
N ARG A 122 5.49 -41.16 -19.59
CA ARG A 122 6.74 -41.79 -19.12
C ARG A 122 6.47 -42.84 -18.05
N THR A 123 7.31 -43.87 -18.00
CA THR A 123 7.34 -44.84 -16.90
C THR A 123 8.57 -44.60 -16.05
N LEU A 124 8.35 -44.19 -14.80
CA LEU A 124 9.39 -43.94 -13.81
C LEU A 124 9.62 -45.22 -13.03
N SER A 125 10.89 -45.60 -12.86
CA SER A 125 11.25 -46.70 -11.96
C SER A 125 11.41 -46.12 -10.56
N LEU A 126 10.80 -46.76 -9.57
CA LEU A 126 10.91 -46.32 -8.18
C LEU A 126 12.14 -46.93 -7.51
N ASP A 127 12.71 -46.20 -6.57
CA ASP A 127 13.77 -46.66 -5.70
C ASP A 127 13.30 -47.84 -4.85
N SER A 128 14.24 -48.75 -4.56
CA SER A 128 13.96 -49.92 -3.75
C SER A 128 13.53 -49.50 -2.34
N GLY A 129 12.43 -50.06 -1.85
CA GLY A 129 11.90 -49.72 -0.52
C GLY A 129 10.59 -48.93 -0.52
N ALA A 130 10.03 -48.60 -1.69
CA ALA A 130 8.66 -48.08 -1.83
C ALA A 130 7.61 -49.17 -1.49
N ILE A 131 7.45 -49.49 -0.20
CA ILE A 131 6.67 -50.63 0.28
C ILE A 131 5.42 -50.17 1.03
N VAL A 132 4.26 -50.65 0.58
CA VAL A 132 3.02 -50.63 1.37
C VAL A 132 2.85 -51.98 2.05
N ARG A 133 2.73 -51.98 3.38
CA ARG A 133 2.63 -53.22 4.17
C ARG A 133 1.25 -53.85 4.07
N ALA A 134 1.19 -55.16 4.26
CA ALA A 134 -0.07 -55.92 4.23
C ALA A 134 -1.15 -55.29 5.13
N GLY A 135 -2.33 -55.02 4.56
CA GLY A 135 -3.47 -54.41 5.23
C GLY A 135 -3.29 -52.93 5.61
N GLU A 136 -2.20 -52.30 5.20
CA GLU A 136 -1.96 -50.87 5.37
C GLU A 136 -2.28 -50.11 4.08
N THR A 137 -2.49 -48.79 4.24
CA THR A 137 -2.68 -47.87 3.13
C THR A 137 -1.45 -46.96 3.06
N GLY A 138 -0.80 -46.92 1.90
CA GLY A 138 0.24 -45.95 1.60
C GLY A 138 -0.27 -44.85 0.69
N GLU A 139 0.28 -43.65 0.80
CA GLU A 139 -0.07 -42.50 -0.03
C GLU A 139 1.04 -42.25 -1.05
N LEU A 140 0.73 -42.41 -2.34
CA LEU A 140 1.63 -42.10 -3.45
C LEU A 140 1.25 -40.75 -4.03
N THR A 141 2.14 -39.76 -3.96
CA THR A 141 1.94 -38.42 -4.54
C THR A 141 2.91 -38.20 -5.72
N VAL A 142 2.43 -37.46 -6.71
CA VAL A 142 3.23 -36.97 -7.84
C VAL A 142 3.31 -35.47 -7.70
N ALA A 143 4.54 -34.97 -7.71
CA ALA A 143 4.84 -33.55 -7.63
C ALA A 143 5.50 -33.06 -8.92
N VAL A 144 5.26 -31.81 -9.28
CA VAL A 144 5.81 -31.15 -10.45
C VAL A 144 6.51 -29.87 -9.99
N SER A 145 7.72 -29.63 -10.49
CA SER A 145 8.43 -28.37 -10.26
C SER A 145 8.30 -27.47 -11.49
N GLY A 146 8.01 -26.19 -11.31
CA GLY A 146 7.94 -25.20 -12.38
C GLY A 146 9.30 -24.85 -12.96
N ILE A 147 9.36 -24.40 -14.22
CA ILE A 147 10.57 -23.76 -14.75
C ILE A 147 10.74 -22.36 -14.15
N SER A 148 11.96 -21.83 -14.20
CA SER A 148 12.31 -20.52 -13.63
C SER A 148 12.15 -19.33 -14.60
N ASN A 149 11.49 -19.54 -15.74
CA ASN A 149 11.40 -18.54 -16.82
C ASN A 149 10.10 -18.68 -17.63
N LEU A 150 9.00 -18.93 -16.93
CA LEU A 150 7.68 -19.16 -17.52
C LEU A 150 7.26 -17.90 -18.31
N ASP A 151 6.91 -18.04 -19.59
CA ASP A 151 6.39 -16.89 -20.34
C ASP A 151 5.04 -16.47 -19.72
N THR A 152 4.85 -15.17 -19.55
CA THR A 152 3.55 -14.56 -19.22
C THR A 152 2.37 -15.05 -20.07
N ASN A 153 2.59 -15.49 -21.32
CA ASN A 153 1.53 -16.07 -22.16
C ASN A 153 1.17 -17.52 -21.78
N ASP A 154 2.10 -18.20 -21.12
CA ASP A 154 1.99 -19.59 -20.68
C ASP A 154 1.51 -19.66 -19.21
N ALA A 155 1.54 -18.54 -18.48
CA ALA A 155 0.91 -18.41 -17.17
C ALA A 155 -0.61 -18.68 -17.26
N THR A 156 -1.17 -19.32 -16.24
CA THR A 156 -2.55 -19.82 -16.14
C THR A 156 -2.87 -21.04 -17.00
N ASP A 157 -1.94 -21.52 -17.83
CA ASP A 157 -2.20 -22.69 -18.66
C ASP A 157 -2.35 -23.95 -17.82
N THR A 158 -3.32 -24.76 -18.25
CA THR A 158 -3.71 -25.97 -17.53
C THR A 158 -3.18 -27.21 -18.20
N TRP A 159 -2.81 -28.17 -17.35
CA TRP A 159 -2.43 -29.53 -17.70
C TRP A 159 -3.27 -30.51 -16.89
N THR A 160 -3.30 -31.76 -17.35
CA THR A 160 -3.84 -32.86 -16.54
C THR A 160 -2.80 -33.95 -16.34
N VAL A 161 -2.91 -34.65 -15.21
CA VAL A 161 -2.06 -35.78 -14.85
C VAL A 161 -2.92 -37.03 -14.60
N ASP A 162 -2.43 -38.16 -15.10
CA ASP A 162 -3.03 -39.49 -14.95
C ASP A 162 -1.97 -40.51 -14.52
N ILE A 163 -2.28 -41.25 -13.44
CA ILE A 163 -1.53 -42.44 -13.04
C ILE A 163 -2.09 -43.63 -13.82
N ARG A 164 -1.63 -43.78 -15.06
CA ARG A 164 -2.15 -44.76 -16.02
C ARG A 164 -1.84 -46.20 -15.63
N GLN A 165 -0.74 -46.44 -14.94
CA GLN A 165 -0.34 -47.78 -14.54
C GLN A 165 0.58 -47.74 -13.33
N VAL A 166 0.39 -48.69 -12.42
CA VAL A 166 1.35 -49.00 -11.36
C VAL A 166 1.89 -50.40 -11.55
N ARG A 167 3.14 -50.62 -11.15
CA ARG A 167 3.78 -51.93 -11.12
C ARG A 167 4.33 -52.19 -9.74
N PHE A 168 3.96 -53.32 -9.15
CA PHE A 168 4.46 -53.76 -7.86
C PHE A 168 4.96 -55.20 -7.89
N ARG A 169 5.70 -55.57 -6.85
CA ARG A 169 6.14 -56.93 -6.53
C ARG A 169 5.60 -57.32 -5.15
N ASP A 170 5.05 -58.52 -5.04
CA ASP A 170 4.49 -59.03 -3.78
C ASP A 170 5.51 -59.83 -2.93
N GLY A 171 5.06 -60.33 -1.77
CA GLY A 171 5.84 -61.15 -0.83
C GLY A 171 6.29 -62.49 -1.40
N ALA A 172 5.53 -63.05 -2.37
CA ALA A 172 5.92 -64.23 -3.13
C ALA A 172 6.97 -63.94 -4.23
N GLY A 173 7.16 -62.67 -4.58
CA GLY A 173 8.10 -62.18 -5.59
C GLY A 173 7.49 -62.09 -7.00
N ASP A 174 6.19 -62.25 -7.14
CA ASP A 174 5.47 -62.07 -8.40
C ASP A 174 5.31 -60.58 -8.71
N SER A 175 5.42 -60.22 -9.99
CA SER A 175 5.27 -58.83 -10.44
C SER A 175 3.96 -58.65 -11.17
N THR A 176 3.17 -57.68 -10.71
CA THR A 176 1.89 -57.31 -11.28
C THR A 176 1.98 -55.90 -11.84
N SER A 177 1.32 -55.66 -12.97
CA SER A 177 1.14 -54.31 -13.52
C SER A 177 -0.32 -54.12 -13.85
N GLU A 178 -0.92 -53.08 -13.32
CA GLU A 178 -2.35 -52.82 -13.46
C GLU A 178 -2.64 -51.32 -13.54
N ASP A 179 -3.80 -51.00 -14.10
CA ASP A 179 -4.32 -49.65 -14.24
C ASP A 179 -5.25 -49.37 -13.04
N PRO A 180 -4.93 -48.37 -12.19
CA PRO A 180 -5.78 -47.97 -11.08
C PRO A 180 -7.20 -47.52 -11.48
N THR A 181 -7.42 -47.15 -12.75
CA THR A 181 -8.68 -46.64 -13.30
C THR A 181 -9.21 -45.40 -12.59
N LEU A 182 -8.30 -44.53 -12.17
CA LEU A 182 -8.62 -43.28 -11.48
C LEU A 182 -9.01 -42.18 -12.47
N ALA A 183 -9.71 -41.16 -11.97
CA ALA A 183 -9.94 -39.95 -12.76
C ALA A 183 -8.65 -39.12 -12.85
N THR A 184 -8.47 -38.42 -13.97
CA THR A 184 -7.37 -37.46 -14.11
C THR A 184 -7.55 -36.26 -13.20
N ARG A 185 -6.45 -35.64 -12.80
CA ARG A 185 -6.43 -34.39 -12.03
C ARG A 185 -5.95 -33.25 -12.93
N THR A 186 -6.54 -32.07 -12.77
CA THR A 186 -6.11 -30.85 -13.46
C THR A 186 -5.25 -30.02 -12.52
N PHE A 187 -4.25 -29.33 -13.06
CA PHE A 187 -3.43 -28.32 -12.40
C PHE A 187 -3.09 -27.21 -13.40
N SER A 188 -2.63 -26.06 -12.94
CA SER A 188 -2.13 -24.96 -13.79
C SER A 188 -0.69 -24.59 -13.44
N PHE A 189 0.01 -23.99 -14.39
CA PHE A 189 1.24 -23.25 -14.12
C PHE A 189 0.89 -21.77 -13.93
N GLU A 190 1.46 -21.13 -12.92
CA GLU A 190 1.20 -19.74 -12.57
C GLU A 190 2.52 -18.99 -12.47
N SER A 191 2.52 -17.68 -12.74
CA SER A 191 3.69 -16.85 -12.45
C SER A 191 4.01 -16.92 -10.96
N PHE A 192 5.27 -16.73 -10.60
CA PHE A 192 5.70 -16.72 -9.19
C PHE A 192 4.85 -15.74 -8.38
N ALA A 193 4.66 -14.52 -8.89
CA ALA A 193 3.79 -13.52 -8.27
C ALA A 193 2.35 -14.01 -8.01
N THR A 194 1.73 -14.74 -8.95
CA THR A 194 0.37 -15.26 -8.77
C THR A 194 0.31 -16.40 -7.76
N ALA A 195 1.32 -17.27 -7.74
CA ALA A 195 1.41 -18.38 -6.79
C ALA A 195 1.66 -17.88 -5.35
N ALA A 196 2.60 -16.94 -5.19
CA ALA A 196 2.96 -16.32 -3.92
C ALA A 196 2.02 -15.17 -3.49
N ASN A 197 1.03 -14.83 -4.32
CA ASN A 197 0.16 -13.64 -4.19
C ASN A 197 0.97 -12.35 -3.95
N SER A 198 2.08 -12.19 -4.67
CA SER A 198 3.00 -11.06 -4.54
C SER A 198 2.37 -9.80 -5.12
N GLU A 199 2.16 -8.78 -4.30
CA GLU A 199 1.62 -7.48 -4.71
C GLU A 199 2.42 -6.35 -4.04
N LEU A 200 2.87 -5.35 -4.81
CA LEU A 200 3.32 -4.09 -4.21
C LEU A 200 2.12 -3.18 -4.02
N LYS A 201 1.86 -2.80 -2.77
CA LYS A 201 0.79 -1.85 -2.44
C LYS A 201 1.34 -0.50 -1.97
N ILE A 202 0.84 0.56 -2.58
CA ILE A 202 1.14 1.98 -2.28
C ILE A 202 -0.04 2.62 -1.55
N ARG A 203 0.22 3.26 -0.41
CA ARG A 203 -0.80 4.02 0.34
C ARG A 203 -0.25 5.34 0.85
N ALA A 204 -1.02 6.41 0.77
CA ALA A 204 -0.70 7.67 1.45
C ALA A 204 -0.50 7.44 2.97
N ASN A 205 0.49 8.11 3.57
CA ASN A 205 0.87 7.93 4.98
C ASN A 205 0.58 9.18 5.83
N ASP A 206 1.42 10.21 5.73
CA ASP A 206 1.33 11.40 6.58
C ASP A 206 0.52 12.54 5.94
N ASP A 207 -0.66 12.80 6.48
CA ASP A 207 -1.55 13.90 6.09
C ASP A 207 -0.90 15.29 6.29
N LEU A 208 0.04 15.45 7.22
CA LEU A 208 0.77 16.71 7.39
C LEU A 208 1.71 17.00 6.22
N ILE A 209 2.15 15.96 5.51
CA ILE A 209 2.94 16.05 4.29
C ILE A 209 2.03 16.11 3.07
N ASN A 210 1.05 15.22 2.97
CA ASN A 210 0.25 15.06 1.77
C ASN A 210 -0.86 16.12 1.60
N ASN A 211 -1.28 16.82 2.65
CA ASN A 211 -2.26 17.89 2.49
C ASN A 211 -1.61 19.19 2.02
N ASP A 212 -2.38 20.01 1.28
CA ASP A 212 -1.99 21.35 0.86
C ASP A 212 -1.40 22.14 2.03
N ARG A 213 -0.21 22.68 1.88
CA ARG A 213 0.48 23.46 2.92
C ARG A 213 1.35 24.53 2.31
N VAL A 214 1.86 25.39 3.17
CA VAL A 214 2.89 26.34 2.79
C VAL A 214 4.27 25.75 3.11
N ILE A 215 5.16 25.75 2.12
CA ILE A 215 6.57 25.41 2.26
C ILE A 215 7.34 26.70 2.48
N ASP A 216 8.10 26.73 3.56
CA ASP A 216 9.05 27.80 3.90
C ASP A 216 10.32 27.64 3.05
N VAL A 217 10.50 28.52 2.07
CA VAL A 217 11.68 28.56 1.21
C VAL A 217 12.58 29.74 1.55
N HIS A 218 13.88 29.60 1.39
CA HIS A 218 14.78 30.66 1.81
C HIS A 218 14.87 31.78 0.74
N ALA A 219 14.92 33.03 1.19
CA ALA A 219 14.91 34.19 0.30
C ALA A 219 16.13 34.30 -0.62
N THR A 220 17.26 33.68 -0.27
CA THR A 220 18.56 33.85 -0.98
C THR A 220 19.44 32.60 -1.11
N ASN A 221 19.02 31.48 -0.53
CA ASN A 221 19.73 30.19 -0.56
C ASN A 221 18.69 29.13 -0.91
N ASP A 222 19.13 27.97 -1.37
CA ASP A 222 18.24 26.85 -1.60
C ASP A 222 17.72 26.30 -0.26
N THR A 223 16.53 25.68 -0.30
CA THR A 223 15.94 24.96 0.83
C THR A 223 15.95 23.47 0.53
N ASP A 224 16.82 22.75 1.22
CA ASP A 224 17.06 21.33 0.96
C ASP A 224 16.05 20.41 1.68
N ASN A 225 15.82 19.22 1.12
CA ASN A 225 15.16 18.07 1.74
C ASN A 225 13.73 18.31 2.23
N VAL A 226 12.93 19.04 1.45
CA VAL A 226 11.52 19.28 1.77
C VAL A 226 10.67 18.14 1.26
N ALA A 227 9.92 17.46 2.14
CA ALA A 227 8.98 16.41 1.74
C ALA A 227 7.78 16.98 0.96
N LEU A 228 7.39 16.31 -0.11
CA LEU A 228 6.25 16.67 -0.98
C LEU A 228 5.19 15.58 -1.07
N ALA A 229 5.57 14.33 -0.82
CA ALA A 229 4.63 13.22 -0.69
C ALA A 229 5.17 12.22 0.33
N SER A 230 4.29 11.65 1.15
CA SER A 230 4.59 10.62 2.14
C SER A 230 3.65 9.42 1.94
N PHE A 231 4.21 8.24 1.83
CA PHE A 231 3.47 7.02 1.51
C PHE A 231 4.11 5.80 2.17
N THR A 232 3.41 4.68 2.17
CA THR A 232 3.94 3.39 2.55
C THR A 232 4.01 2.49 1.34
N LEU A 233 5.05 1.66 1.30
CA LEU A 233 5.20 0.56 0.36
C LEU A 233 5.07 -0.75 1.15
N GLU A 234 4.17 -1.63 0.71
CA GLU A 234 3.85 -2.89 1.38
C GLU A 234 4.01 -4.03 0.39
N ALA A 235 4.82 -5.04 0.76
CA ALA A 235 4.91 -6.30 0.03
C ALA A 235 3.81 -7.23 0.56
N GLU A 236 2.67 -7.28 -0.12
CA GLU A 236 1.63 -8.27 0.19
C GLU A 236 2.00 -9.62 -0.46
N GLY A 237 1.61 -10.71 0.20
CA GLY A 237 1.99 -12.07 -0.21
C GLY A 237 3.14 -12.63 0.61
N ASP A 238 3.68 -13.74 0.12
CA ASP A 238 4.75 -14.51 0.78
C ASP A 238 6.14 -14.31 0.12
N SER A 239 6.27 -13.29 -0.73
CA SER A 239 7.50 -12.96 -1.48
C SER A 239 8.13 -11.65 -1.04
N ASP A 240 9.47 -11.62 -0.99
CA ASP A 240 10.25 -10.40 -0.92
C ASP A 240 10.14 -9.61 -2.24
N LEU A 241 10.03 -8.28 -2.17
CA LEU A 241 9.95 -7.40 -3.34
C LEU A 241 11.16 -6.48 -3.43
N GLU A 242 11.93 -6.59 -4.52
CA GLU A 242 13.03 -5.70 -4.86
C GLU A 242 12.56 -4.55 -5.76
N ILE A 243 12.60 -3.32 -5.26
CA ILE A 243 12.39 -2.12 -6.06
C ILE A 243 13.66 -1.85 -6.87
N LYS A 244 13.54 -1.85 -8.20
CA LYS A 244 14.64 -1.58 -9.13
C LYS A 244 14.54 -0.21 -9.78
N LYS A 245 13.31 0.21 -10.07
CA LYS A 245 12.98 1.55 -10.61
C LYS A 245 11.69 2.06 -10.00
N PHE A 246 11.64 3.36 -9.80
CA PHE A 246 10.46 4.03 -9.26
C PHE A 246 10.16 5.28 -10.08
N HIS A 247 8.89 5.64 -10.20
CA HIS A 247 8.46 6.77 -11.02
C HIS A 247 7.41 7.59 -10.28
N ALA A 248 7.59 8.91 -10.30
CA ALA A 248 6.65 9.89 -9.76
C ALA A 248 6.53 11.07 -10.73
N SER A 249 5.42 11.79 -10.70
CA SER A 249 5.25 13.03 -11.46
C SER A 249 5.21 14.25 -10.56
N THR A 250 5.61 15.40 -11.11
CA THR A 250 5.45 16.72 -10.50
C THR A 250 4.61 17.61 -11.39
N THR A 251 3.70 18.38 -10.80
CA THR A 251 2.96 19.43 -11.50
C THR A 251 3.13 20.76 -10.77
N VAL A 252 3.41 21.83 -11.50
CA VAL A 252 3.44 23.20 -10.97
C VAL A 252 2.31 24.07 -11.49
N THR A 253 1.87 25.02 -10.68
CA THR A 253 0.91 26.06 -11.07
C THR A 253 1.47 27.44 -10.74
N SER A 254 1.16 28.43 -11.58
CA SER A 254 1.67 29.81 -11.56
C SER A 254 3.13 29.95 -12.02
N ALA A 255 3.98 28.97 -11.73
CA ALA A 255 5.28 28.80 -12.38
C ALA A 255 5.16 28.34 -13.84
N SER A 256 6.21 28.61 -14.63
CA SER A 256 6.28 28.14 -16.03
C SER A 256 6.81 26.72 -16.11
N ASN A 257 7.73 26.36 -15.24
CA ASN A 257 8.51 25.14 -15.30
C ASN A 257 8.78 24.58 -13.89
N VAL A 258 8.94 23.27 -13.76
CA VAL A 258 9.26 22.64 -12.45
C VAL A 258 10.65 23.06 -11.95
N ASP A 259 11.61 23.25 -12.88
CA ASP A 259 12.98 23.67 -12.54
C ASP A 259 13.10 25.15 -12.12
N ASP A 260 12.02 25.94 -12.26
CA ASP A 260 11.92 27.25 -11.62
C ASP A 260 11.79 27.09 -10.09
N LEU A 261 11.12 26.02 -9.61
CA LEU A 261 10.86 25.78 -8.18
C LEU A 261 11.90 24.88 -7.52
N ILE A 262 12.24 23.77 -8.14
CA ILE A 262 13.11 22.74 -7.55
C ILE A 262 14.32 22.47 -8.44
N ASN A 263 15.47 22.17 -7.85
CA ASN A 263 16.67 21.79 -8.58
C ASN A 263 17.03 20.30 -8.43
N SER A 264 16.39 19.60 -7.50
CA SER A 264 16.58 18.17 -7.26
C SER A 264 15.31 17.55 -6.65
N ILE A 265 15.07 16.27 -6.98
CA ILE A 265 14.04 15.45 -6.34
C ILE A 265 14.66 14.12 -5.93
N THR A 266 14.31 13.59 -4.76
CA THR A 266 14.89 12.39 -4.17
C THR A 266 13.81 11.47 -3.61
N LEU A 267 14.03 10.16 -3.74
CA LEU A 267 13.23 9.11 -3.12
C LEU A 267 13.91 8.68 -1.82
N TRP A 268 13.13 8.69 -0.73
CA TRP A 268 13.56 8.26 0.59
C TRP A 268 12.74 7.07 1.04
N ILE A 269 13.38 6.05 1.63
CA ILE A 269 12.72 4.88 2.22
C ILE A 269 13.35 4.62 3.60
N ASP A 270 12.52 4.40 4.61
CA ASP A 270 12.89 4.22 6.03
C ASP A 270 13.84 5.31 6.56
N GLY A 271 13.68 6.53 6.04
CA GLY A 271 14.45 7.71 6.44
C GLY A 271 15.84 7.82 5.82
N GLU A 272 16.18 6.98 4.84
CA GLU A 272 17.42 7.06 4.05
C GLU A 272 17.12 7.47 2.60
N GLU A 273 17.97 8.31 2.02
CA GLU A 273 17.91 8.64 0.58
C GLU A 273 18.33 7.43 -0.23
N ILE A 274 17.44 6.95 -1.10
CA ILE A 274 17.63 5.75 -1.91
C ILE A 274 18.08 6.11 -3.33
N ALA A 275 17.51 7.16 -3.91
CA ALA A 275 17.79 7.58 -5.28
C ALA A 275 17.49 9.07 -5.50
N THR A 276 18.20 9.67 -6.44
CA THR A 276 17.89 10.99 -7.01
C THR A 276 17.14 10.80 -8.32
N GLY A 277 16.10 11.59 -8.57
CA GLY A 277 15.26 11.49 -9.76
C GLY A 277 15.87 12.19 -10.97
N GLU A 278 15.68 11.61 -12.15
CA GLU A 278 15.98 12.21 -13.44
C GLU A 278 14.67 12.52 -14.20
N ALA A 279 14.55 13.72 -14.74
CA ALA A 279 13.39 14.11 -15.55
C ALA A 279 13.34 13.30 -16.87
N VAL A 280 12.21 12.65 -17.17
CA VAL A 280 12.08 11.71 -18.30
C VAL A 280 11.41 12.27 -19.55
N GLN A 281 10.77 13.44 -19.47
CA GLN A 281 10.07 14.10 -20.58
C GLN A 281 10.74 15.43 -20.99
N ASP A 282 11.94 15.69 -20.49
CA ASP A 282 12.78 16.83 -20.86
C ASP A 282 13.47 16.62 -22.24
N THR A 283 12.71 16.90 -23.30
CA THR A 283 13.18 16.73 -24.68
C THR A 283 14.27 17.74 -25.07
N ASP A 284 14.33 18.90 -24.40
CA ASP A 284 15.30 19.95 -24.73
C ASP A 284 16.56 19.92 -23.85
N GLY A 285 16.54 19.20 -22.72
CA GLY A 285 17.65 19.03 -21.79
C GLY A 285 17.99 20.33 -21.04
N VAL A 286 17.05 21.27 -21.01
CA VAL A 286 17.27 22.65 -20.54
C VAL A 286 16.11 23.13 -19.65
N SER A 287 14.87 22.73 -19.93
CA SER A 287 13.69 23.18 -19.18
C SER A 287 12.78 22.02 -18.82
N VAL A 288 12.62 21.81 -17.52
CA VAL A 288 11.71 20.79 -16.98
C VAL A 288 10.27 21.31 -17.10
N GLY A 289 9.35 20.55 -17.72
CA GLY A 289 8.01 21.04 -18.04
C GLY A 289 7.19 21.50 -16.82
N ALA A 290 6.03 22.12 -17.05
CA ALA A 290 5.08 22.43 -15.96
C ALA A 290 4.44 21.17 -15.36
N ASP A 291 4.50 20.05 -16.08
CA ASP A 291 4.10 18.72 -15.69
C ASP A 291 5.21 17.77 -16.17
N GLU A 292 5.82 17.02 -15.26
CA GLU A 292 7.04 16.26 -15.53
C GLU A 292 7.05 14.92 -14.80
N GLY A 293 7.50 13.86 -15.47
CA GLY A 293 7.81 12.57 -14.85
C GLY A 293 9.27 12.47 -14.40
N TRP A 294 9.49 11.83 -13.26
CA TRP A 294 10.79 11.65 -12.62
C TRP A 294 11.08 10.17 -12.42
N LEU A 295 12.15 9.70 -13.05
CA LEU A 295 12.66 8.34 -12.89
C LEU A 295 13.71 8.29 -11.78
N PHE A 296 13.47 7.44 -10.80
CA PHE A 296 14.44 6.99 -9.83
C PHE A 296 14.96 5.62 -10.30
N ASP A 297 16.19 5.57 -10.80
CA ASP A 297 16.81 4.35 -11.34
C ASP A 297 17.90 3.80 -10.40
N ASP A 298 18.44 2.63 -10.75
CA ASP A 298 19.50 1.93 -10.01
C ASP A 298 19.17 1.73 -8.51
N ILE A 299 17.88 1.52 -8.21
CA ILE A 299 17.42 1.21 -6.85
C ILE A 299 17.77 -0.25 -6.54
N SER A 300 18.26 -0.48 -5.32
CA SER A 300 18.46 -1.83 -4.77
C SER A 300 17.92 -1.85 -3.35
N TYR A 301 16.59 -1.84 -3.25
CA TYR A 301 15.87 -1.85 -1.99
C TYR A 301 14.88 -3.02 -1.96
N THR A 302 15.00 -3.90 -0.98
CA THR A 302 14.12 -5.05 -0.80
C THR A 302 13.18 -4.83 0.38
N ILE A 303 11.89 -4.97 0.13
CA ILE A 303 10.84 -5.06 1.15
C ILE A 303 10.60 -6.53 1.41
N ALA A 304 10.77 -6.97 2.66
CA ALA A 304 10.55 -8.38 3.00
C ALA A 304 9.06 -8.76 2.90
N ALA A 305 8.78 -10.03 2.64
CA ALA A 305 7.42 -10.58 2.54
C ALA A 305 6.54 -10.19 3.73
N GLY A 306 5.36 -9.65 3.45
CA GLY A 306 4.38 -9.21 4.45
C GLY A 306 4.78 -7.94 5.23
N GLU A 307 5.92 -7.33 4.95
CA GLU A 307 6.39 -6.12 5.62
C GLU A 307 5.94 -4.84 4.90
N LYS A 308 6.00 -3.74 5.65
CA LYS A 308 5.66 -2.40 5.20
C LYS A 308 6.76 -1.42 5.60
N VAL A 309 7.16 -0.57 4.66
CA VAL A 309 8.16 0.48 4.86
C VAL A 309 7.56 1.86 4.60
N GLU A 310 8.09 2.88 5.26
CA GLU A 310 7.70 4.27 5.04
C GLU A 310 8.58 4.90 3.97
N ALA A 311 7.98 5.67 3.07
CA ALA A 311 8.67 6.30 1.96
C ALA A 311 8.21 7.76 1.77
N GLU A 312 9.10 8.59 1.23
CA GLU A 312 8.83 9.98 0.91
C GLU A 312 9.47 10.38 -0.41
N ILE A 313 8.80 11.26 -1.15
CA ILE A 313 9.44 12.05 -2.20
C ILE A 313 9.79 13.42 -1.61
N ARG A 314 11.05 13.80 -1.70
CA ARG A 314 11.57 15.09 -1.23
C ARG A 314 12.18 15.88 -2.37
N ALA A 315 12.23 17.21 -2.22
CA ALA A 315 12.86 18.09 -3.19
C ALA A 315 13.72 19.16 -2.52
N ASP A 316 14.70 19.63 -3.29
CA ASP A 316 15.51 20.81 -2.96
C ASP A 316 14.97 21.99 -3.76
N PHE A 317 14.53 23.02 -3.05
CA PHE A 317 13.90 24.21 -3.64
C PHE A 317 14.94 25.29 -3.94
N ASN A 318 14.78 25.94 -5.09
CA ASN A 318 15.51 27.16 -5.41
C ASN A 318 15.14 28.29 -4.45
N SER A 319 15.99 29.31 -4.37
CA SER A 319 15.69 30.51 -3.58
C SER A 319 14.75 31.49 -4.30
N VAL A 320 14.05 32.34 -3.53
CA VAL A 320 13.25 33.46 -4.09
C VAL A 320 14.11 34.48 -4.85
N ALA A 321 15.41 34.57 -4.55
CA ALA A 321 16.32 35.44 -5.28
C ALA A 321 16.68 34.91 -6.69
N ASP A 322 16.33 33.66 -7.00
CA ASP A 322 16.61 33.01 -8.27
C ASP A 322 15.36 32.95 -9.16
N ALA A 323 14.87 31.76 -9.51
CA ALA A 323 13.74 31.56 -10.42
C ALA A 323 12.40 31.28 -9.71
N LEU A 324 12.43 30.97 -8.42
CA LEU A 324 11.23 30.66 -7.63
C LEU A 324 10.46 31.94 -7.31
N ASP A 325 9.18 31.99 -7.69
CA ASP A 325 8.27 33.09 -7.34
C ASP A 325 7.35 32.67 -6.16
N GLU A 326 7.18 33.57 -5.18
CA GLU A 326 6.29 33.30 -4.06
C GLU A 326 4.83 33.13 -4.51
N GLY A 327 4.15 32.11 -3.96
CA GLY A 327 2.78 31.79 -4.30
C GLY A 327 2.63 30.77 -5.42
N ASP A 328 3.72 30.37 -6.06
CA ASP A 328 3.74 29.18 -6.94
C ASP A 328 3.42 27.93 -6.13
N THR A 329 2.86 26.93 -6.80
CA THR A 329 2.53 25.65 -6.16
C THR A 329 3.20 24.48 -6.87
N ILE A 330 3.56 23.45 -6.10
CA ILE A 330 4.04 22.16 -6.59
C ILE A 330 3.27 21.02 -5.96
N THR A 331 2.99 19.99 -6.76
CA THR A 331 2.37 18.73 -6.35
C THR A 331 3.23 17.58 -6.84
N VAL A 332 3.33 16.51 -6.05
CA VAL A 332 3.91 15.22 -6.46
C VAL A 332 2.82 14.16 -6.50
N ALA A 333 2.84 13.30 -7.51
CA ALA A 333 1.89 12.19 -7.62
C ALA A 333 2.57 10.87 -8.03
N ILE A 334 2.04 9.78 -7.50
CA ILE A 334 2.31 8.41 -7.90
C ILE A 334 0.93 7.76 -8.07
N THR A 335 0.49 7.63 -9.30
CA THR A 335 -0.81 7.09 -9.69
C THR A 335 -0.63 5.96 -10.70
N GLU A 336 -1.74 5.38 -11.15
CA GLU A 336 -1.76 4.41 -12.25
C GLU A 336 -1.01 4.91 -13.50
N ALA A 337 -1.02 6.23 -13.77
CA ALA A 337 -0.28 6.79 -14.90
C ALA A 337 1.24 6.63 -14.74
N GLU A 338 1.73 6.58 -13.50
CA GLU A 338 3.13 6.39 -13.17
C GLU A 338 3.49 4.90 -13.06
N THR A 339 2.64 4.07 -12.44
CA THR A 339 2.91 2.64 -12.20
C THR A 339 2.76 1.76 -13.44
N ASP A 340 1.85 2.10 -14.38
CA ASP A 340 1.64 1.37 -15.66
C ASP A 340 2.81 1.57 -16.67
N GLN A 341 3.84 2.33 -16.29
CA GLN A 341 5.01 2.55 -17.14
C GLN A 341 6.12 1.56 -16.82
N ALA A 342 6.04 0.33 -17.36
CA ALA A 342 7.01 -0.74 -17.11
C ALA A 342 8.49 -0.40 -17.43
N SER A 343 8.77 0.66 -18.21
CA SER A 343 10.14 1.15 -18.44
C SER A 343 10.66 2.04 -17.31
N LEU A 344 9.77 2.64 -16.52
CA LEU A 344 10.05 3.65 -15.49
C LEU A 344 9.74 3.15 -14.07
N PHE A 345 8.83 2.19 -13.92
CA PHE A 345 8.46 1.57 -12.66
C PHE A 345 8.75 0.07 -12.73
N LYS A 346 9.62 -0.45 -11.86
CA LYS A 346 10.04 -1.86 -11.86
C LYS A 346 10.25 -2.37 -10.45
N VAL A 347 9.50 -3.41 -10.13
CA VAL A 347 9.58 -4.17 -8.88
C VAL A 347 9.70 -5.61 -9.27
N ALA A 348 10.67 -6.31 -8.68
CA ALA A 348 10.86 -7.74 -8.90
C ALA A 348 10.51 -8.53 -7.65
N ASP A 349 10.00 -9.75 -7.83
CA ASP A 349 9.81 -10.71 -6.77
C ASP A 349 11.12 -11.46 -6.43
N GLU A 350 11.05 -12.41 -5.49
CA GLU A 350 12.21 -13.19 -5.04
C GLU A 350 12.82 -14.07 -6.14
N SER A 351 12.05 -14.46 -7.16
CA SER A 351 12.56 -15.18 -8.34
C SER A 351 13.38 -14.28 -9.28
N GLY A 352 13.20 -12.96 -9.14
CA GLY A 352 13.87 -11.92 -9.93
C GLY A 352 13.04 -11.42 -11.12
N GLU A 353 11.87 -12.00 -11.35
CA GLU A 353 10.90 -11.56 -12.35
C GLU A 353 10.16 -10.31 -11.91
N ASN A 354 9.77 -9.47 -12.88
CA ASN A 354 9.08 -8.21 -12.54
C ASN A 354 7.60 -8.46 -12.31
N LEU A 355 7.05 -7.81 -11.28
CA LEU A 355 5.61 -7.76 -11.07
C LEU A 355 4.91 -7.16 -12.29
N LEU A 356 3.71 -7.68 -12.58
CA LEU A 356 2.84 -7.11 -13.59
C LEU A 356 2.15 -5.86 -13.04
N ASP A 357 1.65 -5.01 -13.94
CA ASP A 357 0.91 -3.79 -13.57
C ASP A 357 -0.27 -4.10 -12.63
N ALA A 358 -0.99 -5.20 -12.88
CA ALA A 358 -2.10 -5.63 -12.03
C ALA A 358 -1.71 -5.99 -10.59
N ASP A 359 -0.42 -6.28 -10.35
CA ASP A 359 0.16 -6.63 -9.05
C ASP A 359 0.82 -5.41 -8.36
N ILE A 360 0.69 -4.21 -8.95
CA ILE A 360 1.13 -2.95 -8.35
C ILE A 360 -0.11 -2.10 -8.14
N THR A 361 -0.52 -1.90 -6.88
CA THR A 361 -1.78 -1.23 -6.59
C THR A 361 -1.63 -0.01 -5.71
N GLY A 362 -2.61 0.89 -5.82
CA GLY A 362 -2.73 2.04 -4.95
C GLY A 362 -2.08 3.29 -5.54
N SER A 363 -2.13 4.37 -4.78
CA SER A 363 -1.65 5.68 -5.25
C SER A 363 -1.43 6.62 -4.08
N VAL A 364 -0.65 7.66 -4.35
CA VAL A 364 -0.50 8.82 -3.49
C VAL A 364 -0.45 10.09 -4.34
N THR A 365 -1.08 11.14 -3.86
CA THR A 365 -0.97 12.48 -4.46
C THR A 365 -0.76 13.44 -3.31
N GLY A 366 0.38 14.11 -3.31
CA GLY A 366 0.65 15.23 -2.41
C GLY A 366 -0.26 16.41 -2.71
N GLY A 367 -0.27 17.38 -1.80
CA GLY A 367 -1.10 18.56 -1.94
C GLY A 367 -0.54 19.52 -3.00
N ALA A 368 -1.31 20.56 -3.31
CA ALA A 368 -0.79 21.73 -4.00
C ALA A 368 -0.04 22.60 -2.99
N HIS A 369 1.22 22.27 -2.73
CA HIS A 369 2.05 22.97 -1.76
C HIS A 369 2.47 24.32 -2.31
N THR A 370 2.14 25.39 -1.60
CA THR A 370 2.53 26.75 -1.99
C THR A 370 3.88 27.12 -1.39
N VAL A 371 4.77 27.74 -2.16
CA VAL A 371 6.09 28.19 -1.68
C VAL A 371 6.08 29.66 -1.28
N ARG A 372 6.71 30.00 -0.14
CA ARG A 372 6.87 31.38 0.37
C ARG A 372 8.14 31.53 1.18
N ASP A 373 8.75 32.73 1.18
CA ASP A 373 9.89 33.03 2.07
C ASP A 373 9.48 33.62 3.42
N ALA A 374 8.26 34.12 3.51
CA ALA A 374 7.64 34.52 4.76
C ALA A 374 6.16 34.17 4.77
N GLY A 375 5.67 33.67 5.89
CA GLY A 375 4.25 33.35 5.98
C GLY A 375 3.78 32.77 7.29
N ILE A 376 2.64 32.08 7.19
CA ILE A 376 2.03 31.38 8.30
C ILE A 376 1.72 29.93 7.96
N SER A 377 1.82 29.06 8.96
CA SER A 377 1.15 27.76 8.99
C SER A 377 0.01 27.81 10.01
N VAL A 378 -1.07 27.07 9.72
CA VAL A 378 -2.28 27.04 10.57
C VAL A 378 -2.63 25.61 10.93
N GLU A 379 -2.75 25.33 12.23
CA GLU A 379 -3.07 24.00 12.76
C GLU A 379 -4.35 24.03 13.60
N LEU A 380 -5.25 23.06 13.40
CA LEU A 380 -6.48 22.96 14.17
C LEU A 380 -6.20 22.52 15.61
N VAL A 381 -6.78 23.21 16.58
CA VAL A 381 -6.63 22.88 18.00
C VAL A 381 -7.92 22.29 18.56
N GLY A 382 -7.86 21.01 18.89
CA GLY A 382 -8.98 20.30 19.49
C GLY A 382 -10.16 20.15 18.53
N THR A 383 -11.33 19.84 19.08
CA THR A 383 -12.55 19.64 18.28
C THR A 383 -13.35 20.94 18.20
N PRO A 384 -13.64 21.47 17.00
CA PRO A 384 -14.58 22.57 16.82
C PRO A 384 -15.92 22.30 17.51
N THR A 385 -16.46 23.29 18.22
CA THR A 385 -17.68 23.10 19.00
C THR A 385 -18.86 23.86 18.41
N ALA A 386 -20.04 23.27 18.54
CA ALA A 386 -21.30 23.94 18.25
C ALA A 386 -22.24 23.74 19.44
N VAL A 387 -22.73 24.84 20.00
CA VAL A 387 -23.62 24.82 21.17
C VAL A 387 -24.84 25.72 20.91
N LYS A 388 -26.03 25.25 21.26
CA LYS A 388 -27.23 26.11 21.27
C LYS A 388 -27.08 27.12 22.41
N SER A 389 -26.83 28.39 22.06
CA SER A 389 -26.59 29.49 23.00
C SER A 389 -27.87 30.21 23.43
N PHE A 390 -28.94 30.05 22.66
CA PHE A 390 -30.28 30.47 23.03
C PHE A 390 -31.28 29.45 22.50
N GLU A 391 -32.20 29.01 23.36
CA GLU A 391 -33.30 28.12 23.01
C GLU A 391 -34.59 28.94 23.06
N ALA A 392 -35.27 29.04 21.91
CA ALA A 392 -36.55 29.72 21.80
C ALA A 392 -37.59 28.99 22.66
N ASP A 393 -38.39 29.74 23.43
CA ASP A 393 -39.48 29.18 24.24
C ASP A 393 -40.84 29.87 24.03
N ALA A 394 -40.86 30.94 23.24
CA ALA A 394 -42.06 31.68 22.89
C ALA A 394 -42.22 31.91 21.37
N ALA A 395 -43.47 32.10 20.94
CA ALA A 395 -43.78 32.42 19.54
C ALA A 395 -43.11 33.73 19.09
N GLY A 396 -42.40 33.68 17.96
CA GLY A 396 -41.58 34.75 17.41
C GLY A 396 -40.13 34.71 17.86
N GLU A 397 -39.75 33.80 18.74
CA GLU A 397 -38.36 33.56 19.12
C GLU A 397 -37.69 32.54 18.20
N VAL A 398 -36.36 32.61 18.12
CA VAL A 398 -35.57 31.74 17.26
C VAL A 398 -34.33 31.31 18.00
N ASP A 399 -34.01 30.02 17.91
CA ASP A 399 -32.78 29.46 18.46
C ASP A 399 -31.53 30.19 17.94
N GLN A 400 -30.50 30.22 18.77
CA GLN A 400 -29.18 30.70 18.36
C GLN A 400 -28.14 29.62 18.62
N GLY A 401 -27.26 29.41 17.63
CA GLY A 401 -26.10 28.54 17.76
C GLY A 401 -24.83 29.36 17.89
N THR A 402 -23.99 29.04 18.87
CA THR A 402 -22.61 29.51 18.97
C THR A 402 -21.66 28.42 18.48
N TYR A 403 -20.80 28.80 17.54
CA TYR A 403 -19.85 27.93 16.86
C TYR A 403 -18.45 28.43 17.17
N THR A 404 -17.53 27.54 17.59
CA THR A 404 -16.16 27.91 17.90
C THR A 404 -15.15 26.98 17.23
N ILE A 405 -14.10 27.57 16.67
CA ILE A 405 -12.98 26.88 16.05
C ILE A 405 -11.70 27.50 16.64
N ALA A 406 -10.90 26.69 17.33
CA ALA A 406 -9.61 27.11 17.86
C ALA A 406 -8.49 26.59 16.95
N PHE A 407 -7.47 27.40 16.73
CA PHE A 407 -6.34 27.05 15.86
C PHE A 407 -5.08 27.78 16.28
N ASP A 408 -3.94 27.19 15.97
CA ASP A 408 -2.61 27.74 16.16
C ASP A 408 -2.10 28.33 14.85
N VAL A 409 -1.51 29.53 14.91
CA VAL A 409 -0.83 30.18 13.80
C VAL A 409 0.65 30.27 14.15
N THR A 410 1.50 29.70 13.31
CA THR A 410 2.96 29.80 13.45
C THR A 410 3.50 30.66 12.32
N ALA A 411 4.26 31.70 12.67
CA ALA A 411 4.91 32.57 11.69
C ALA A 411 6.29 32.02 11.32
N PHE A 412 6.72 32.22 10.09
CA PHE A 412 8.06 31.88 9.61
C PHE A 412 8.57 32.97 8.65
N GLY A 413 9.89 33.14 8.58
CA GLY A 413 10.60 34.10 7.70
C GLY A 413 10.39 35.59 8.01
N SER A 414 9.36 35.95 8.78
CA SER A 414 9.09 37.30 9.28
C SER A 414 8.10 37.25 10.44
N ASP A 415 8.08 38.33 11.22
CA ASP A 415 6.92 38.69 12.03
C ASP A 415 5.68 38.86 11.15
N VAL A 416 4.51 38.47 11.67
CA VAL A 416 3.22 38.58 10.98
C VAL A 416 2.13 39.14 11.87
N TYR A 417 1.05 39.59 11.24
CA TYR A 417 -0.16 40.09 11.87
C TYR A 417 -1.36 39.33 11.34
N VAL A 418 -2.12 38.68 12.22
CA VAL A 418 -3.42 38.06 11.90
C VAL A 418 -4.51 39.13 12.04
N ASP A 419 -5.39 39.23 11.05
CA ASP A 419 -6.49 40.20 11.03
C ASP A 419 -7.41 40.05 12.28
N LEU A 420 -7.84 41.18 12.88
CA LEU A 420 -8.72 41.16 14.07
C LEU A 420 -10.18 40.89 13.72
N ASP A 421 -10.55 41.05 12.46
CA ASP A 421 -11.91 40.94 11.97
C ASP A 421 -12.19 39.54 11.44
N THR A 422 -13.48 39.27 11.31
CA THR A 422 -14.00 38.06 10.68
C THR A 422 -15.03 38.45 9.64
N VAL A 423 -15.19 37.64 8.61
CA VAL A 423 -16.13 37.92 7.52
C VAL A 423 -16.81 36.65 7.04
N ALA A 424 -18.12 36.75 6.82
CA ALA A 424 -18.94 35.67 6.30
C ALA A 424 -18.76 35.54 4.78
N THR A 425 -17.78 34.75 4.33
CA THR A 425 -17.55 34.42 2.92
C THR A 425 -17.02 33.00 2.76
N ALA A 426 -17.58 32.28 1.79
CA ALA A 426 -17.14 30.93 1.45
C ALA A 426 -15.90 30.93 0.54
N THR A 427 -15.60 32.05 -0.11
CA THR A 427 -14.46 32.22 -1.01
C THR A 427 -13.68 33.44 -0.55
N PRO A 428 -12.62 33.25 0.26
CA PRO A 428 -11.75 34.35 0.68
C PRO A 428 -11.20 35.08 -0.54
N ASN A 429 -11.00 36.38 -0.43
CA ASN A 429 -10.35 37.16 -1.46
C ASN A 429 -9.54 38.28 -0.81
N ALA A 430 -8.45 38.69 -1.46
CA ALA A 430 -7.54 39.71 -0.95
C ALA A 430 -8.21 41.08 -0.71
N GLY A 431 -9.33 41.34 -1.39
CA GLY A 431 -10.06 42.60 -1.25
C GLY A 431 -11.06 42.65 -0.10
N THR A 432 -11.28 41.54 0.61
CA THR A 432 -12.20 41.47 1.75
C THR A 432 -11.40 41.52 3.04
N ASP A 433 -11.94 42.24 4.03
CA ASP A 433 -11.30 42.38 5.33
C ASP A 433 -11.79 41.32 6.31
N GLY A 434 -10.88 40.82 7.15
CA GLY A 434 -11.16 39.78 8.12
C GLY A 434 -10.90 38.34 7.66
N SER A 435 -10.66 37.49 8.66
CA SER A 435 -10.59 36.04 8.48
C SER A 435 -11.95 35.47 8.07
N SER A 436 -11.96 34.68 7.01
CA SER A 436 -13.15 34.25 6.30
C SER A 436 -13.76 32.97 6.89
N TRP A 437 -15.07 32.95 7.06
CA TRP A 437 -15.83 31.77 7.49
C TRP A 437 -17.12 31.61 6.67
N ALA A 438 -17.67 30.39 6.64
CA ALA A 438 -18.96 30.12 6.00
C ALA A 438 -19.73 29.03 6.74
N THR A 439 -21.00 28.82 6.39
CA THR A 439 -21.72 27.61 6.81
C THR A 439 -21.12 26.38 6.13
N THR A 440 -21.17 25.21 6.79
CA THR A 440 -20.73 23.95 6.19
C THR A 440 -21.60 23.56 5.00
N THR A 441 -21.07 22.75 4.08
CA THR A 441 -21.85 22.18 2.95
C THR A 441 -22.99 21.29 3.41
N GLU A 442 -22.87 20.70 4.60
CA GLU A 442 -23.89 19.85 5.24
C GLU A 442 -25.00 20.66 5.94
N SER A 443 -24.87 21.98 6.02
CA SER A 443 -25.91 22.84 6.60
C SER A 443 -27.14 22.88 5.69
N THR A 444 -28.33 22.75 6.26
CA THR A 444 -29.60 22.87 5.53
C THR A 444 -30.22 24.27 5.64
N ALA A 445 -29.65 25.14 6.47
CA ALA A 445 -30.06 26.52 6.59
C ALA A 445 -29.88 27.27 5.26
N THR A 446 -30.98 27.65 4.61
CA THR A 446 -30.97 28.40 3.35
C THR A 446 -30.57 29.86 3.55
N SER A 447 -30.75 30.39 4.77
CA SER A 447 -30.34 31.72 5.19
C SER A 447 -30.11 31.75 6.70
N THR A 448 -29.08 32.49 7.11
CA THR A 448 -28.77 32.75 8.52
C THR A 448 -28.51 34.24 8.73
N THR A 449 -28.81 34.72 9.93
CA THR A 449 -28.42 36.03 10.41
C THR A 449 -27.24 35.87 11.36
N VAL A 450 -26.16 36.60 11.11
CA VAL A 450 -25.02 36.69 12.02
C VAL A 450 -25.38 37.62 13.18
N ILE A 451 -25.44 37.08 14.39
CA ILE A 451 -25.73 37.85 15.61
C ILE A 451 -24.43 38.46 16.15
N ALA A 452 -23.36 37.67 16.15
CA ALA A 452 -22.02 38.07 16.56
C ALA A 452 -20.99 37.22 15.83
N GLN A 453 -19.82 37.78 15.59
CA GLN A 453 -18.65 37.08 15.07
C GLN A 453 -17.39 37.75 15.61
N SER A 454 -16.33 36.98 15.85
CA SER A 454 -15.07 37.50 16.38
C SER A 454 -13.94 36.50 16.16
N ILE A 455 -12.72 37.00 16.09
CA ILE A 455 -11.49 36.23 16.28
C ILE A 455 -10.72 36.83 17.46
N ALA A 456 -10.23 35.97 18.35
CA ALA A 456 -9.51 36.40 19.54
C ALA A 456 -8.33 35.48 19.85
N PRO A 457 -7.20 36.02 20.34
CA PRO A 457 -6.08 35.23 20.82
C PRO A 457 -6.41 34.56 22.17
N SER A 458 -5.81 33.41 22.44
CA SER A 458 -6.00 32.69 23.71
C SER A 458 -5.26 33.34 24.89
N THR A 459 -4.22 34.12 24.60
CA THR A 459 -3.46 34.90 25.59
C THR A 459 -3.89 36.36 25.52
N SER A 460 -3.63 37.11 26.61
CA SER A 460 -3.77 38.57 26.60
C SER A 460 -2.97 39.20 25.45
N ASP A 461 -3.43 40.37 25.01
CA ASP A 461 -2.82 41.14 23.93
C ASP A 461 -1.29 41.22 24.08
N SER A 462 -0.59 40.94 22.98
CA SER A 462 0.84 41.21 22.87
C SER A 462 1.06 42.72 22.93
N THR A 463 2.19 43.17 23.46
CA THR A 463 2.55 44.60 23.39
C THR A 463 2.74 45.10 21.96
N ASN A 464 2.89 44.17 21.00
CA ASN A 464 3.05 44.44 19.59
C ASN A 464 1.74 44.31 18.80
N ASP A 465 0.63 43.91 19.45
CA ASP A 465 -0.69 43.96 18.83
C ASP A 465 -1.03 45.40 18.45
N THR A 466 -1.66 45.56 17.30
CA THR A 466 -2.02 46.88 16.78
C THR A 466 -3.54 47.04 16.75
N ALA A 467 -4.00 48.20 16.29
CA ALA A 467 -5.42 48.40 16.02
C ALA A 467 -5.93 47.58 14.82
N TYR A 468 -5.04 46.91 14.07
CA TYR A 468 -5.34 46.27 12.78
C TYR A 468 -4.82 44.83 12.63
N GLY A 469 -4.02 44.31 13.57
CA GLY A 469 -3.82 42.87 13.66
C GLY A 469 -3.23 42.40 14.99
N TYR A 470 -3.39 41.10 15.22
CA TYR A 470 -2.73 40.35 16.29
C TYR A 470 -1.34 39.92 15.84
N PHE A 471 -0.31 40.36 16.55
CA PHE A 471 1.08 40.05 16.27
C PHE A 471 1.41 38.58 16.59
N VAL A 472 2.15 37.94 15.70
CA VAL A 472 2.81 36.66 15.90
C VAL A 472 4.28 36.85 15.54
N GLU A 473 5.17 36.62 16.51
CA GLU A 473 6.61 36.75 16.32
C GLU A 473 7.10 35.66 15.36
N GLU A 474 8.08 35.97 14.53
CA GLU A 474 8.80 34.99 13.71
C GLU A 474 9.20 33.76 14.56
N ASP A 475 9.05 32.56 13.99
CA ASP A 475 9.33 31.26 14.64
C ASP A 475 8.51 30.98 15.92
N SER A 476 7.44 31.74 16.14
CA SER A 476 6.54 31.57 17.28
C SER A 476 5.14 31.16 16.86
N THR A 477 4.47 30.44 17.76
CA THR A 477 3.08 30.03 17.59
C THR A 477 2.17 30.82 18.51
N ARG A 478 1.07 31.36 17.97
CA ARG A 478 -0.01 31.99 18.74
C ARG A 478 -1.34 31.33 18.43
N ARG A 479 -2.07 30.99 19.50
CA ARG A 479 -3.40 30.39 19.41
C ARG A 479 -4.50 31.42 19.27
N PHE A 480 -5.42 31.18 18.35
CA PHE A 480 -6.61 31.97 18.07
C PHE A 480 -7.89 31.14 18.24
N THR A 481 -9.01 31.82 18.41
CA THR A 481 -10.35 31.22 18.40
C THR A 481 -11.30 32.11 17.60
N VAL A 482 -11.86 31.55 16.54
CA VAL A 482 -12.99 32.15 15.82
C VAL A 482 -14.28 31.70 16.50
N SER A 483 -15.15 32.65 16.81
CA SER A 483 -16.48 32.42 17.34
C SER A 483 -17.53 33.10 16.47
N VAL A 484 -18.54 32.35 16.08
CA VAL A 484 -19.66 32.83 15.25
C VAL A 484 -20.97 32.46 15.94
N VAL A 485 -21.90 33.42 16.04
CA VAL A 485 -23.25 33.20 16.57
C VAL A 485 -24.25 33.39 15.43
N LEU A 486 -24.94 32.31 15.07
CA LEU A 486 -25.93 32.31 13.99
C LEU A 486 -27.35 32.14 14.54
N LYS A 487 -28.28 32.77 13.83
CA LYS A 487 -29.72 32.59 13.96
C LYS A 487 -30.29 32.18 12.60
N PRO A 488 -31.03 31.06 12.45
CA PRO A 488 -31.62 30.69 11.18
C PRO A 488 -32.87 31.53 10.86
N THR A 489 -33.30 31.52 9.60
CA THR A 489 -34.60 32.09 9.20
C THR A 489 -35.74 31.07 9.21
N ASP A 490 -35.43 29.78 9.17
CA ASP A 490 -36.35 28.64 9.16
C ASP A 490 -35.74 27.46 9.95
N ASP A 491 -36.56 26.50 10.37
CA ASP A 491 -36.08 25.26 11.01
C ASP A 491 -35.00 24.58 10.16
N SER A 492 -33.80 24.43 10.70
CA SER A 492 -32.64 23.99 9.92
C SER A 492 -31.51 23.41 10.75
N LEU A 493 -30.62 22.72 10.05
CA LEU A 493 -29.31 22.32 10.54
C LEU A 493 -28.28 23.37 10.12
N ALA A 494 -27.47 23.83 11.06
CA ALA A 494 -26.40 24.77 10.78
C ALA A 494 -25.10 24.35 11.46
N GLY A 495 -24.01 24.37 10.70
CA GLY A 495 -22.62 24.26 11.16
C GLY A 495 -21.77 25.36 10.51
N VAL A 496 -20.62 25.68 11.09
CA VAL A 496 -19.69 26.71 10.60
C VAL A 496 -18.36 26.07 10.23
N ARG A 497 -17.72 26.58 9.18
CA ARG A 497 -16.34 26.28 8.80
C ARG A 497 -15.50 27.55 8.69
N LEU A 498 -14.21 27.45 9.02
CA LEU A 498 -13.22 28.44 8.63
C LEU A 498 -12.89 28.22 7.15
N SER A 499 -12.80 29.28 6.37
CA SER A 499 -12.53 29.22 4.92
C SER A 499 -11.26 29.97 4.53
N GLY A 500 -10.76 30.88 5.37
CA GLY A 500 -9.43 31.46 5.21
C GLY A 500 -9.00 32.26 6.44
N VAL A 501 -7.69 32.33 6.69
CA VAL A 501 -7.09 33.21 7.70
C VAL A 501 -6.39 34.36 6.99
N LYS A 502 -6.78 35.59 7.30
CA LYS A 502 -6.17 36.78 6.70
C LYS A 502 -4.98 37.23 7.55
N TRP A 503 -3.84 37.46 6.91
CA TRP A 503 -2.59 37.77 7.59
C TRP A 503 -1.68 38.68 6.74
N GLY A 504 -0.68 39.30 7.36
CA GLY A 504 0.30 40.12 6.66
C GLY A 504 1.60 40.36 7.42
N THR A 505 2.70 40.67 6.72
CA THR A 505 4.00 41.00 7.35
C THR A 505 4.08 42.45 7.84
N VAL A 506 3.09 43.27 7.48
CA VAL A 506 2.94 44.64 7.99
C VAL A 506 1.50 44.85 8.45
N SER A 507 1.34 45.51 9.59
CA SER A 507 0.03 45.92 10.06
C SER A 507 -0.43 47.19 9.32
N THR A 508 -1.12 47.02 8.19
CA THR A 508 -1.77 48.12 7.47
C THR A 508 -3.27 48.20 7.79
N SER A 509 -3.89 49.36 7.56
CA SER A 509 -5.23 49.70 8.07
C SER A 509 -6.40 48.85 7.53
N ASP A 510 -7.40 48.64 8.41
CA ASP A 510 -8.76 48.06 8.31
C ASP A 510 -9.69 48.52 7.12
N ASN A 511 -9.15 49.14 6.05
CA ASN A 511 -10.01 49.59 4.94
C ASN A 511 -9.34 49.71 3.58
N THR A 512 -8.09 49.25 3.43
CA THR A 512 -7.44 49.26 2.12
C THR A 512 -7.35 47.85 1.59
N ALA A 513 -8.41 47.45 0.89
CA ALA A 513 -8.59 46.23 0.10
C ALA A 513 -7.50 45.89 -0.95
N ALA A 514 -6.32 46.51 -0.92
CA ALA A 514 -5.22 46.28 -1.85
C ALA A 514 -3.98 47.13 -1.48
N THR A 515 -3.47 47.07 -0.26
CA THR A 515 -2.03 47.31 -0.08
C THR A 515 -1.38 45.95 0.02
N SER A 516 -0.22 45.78 -0.63
CA SER A 516 0.57 44.57 -0.88
C SER A 516 1.09 43.86 0.39
N ALA A 517 0.22 43.74 1.40
CA ALA A 517 0.52 43.37 2.76
C ALA A 517 -0.43 42.30 3.30
N ASP A 518 -1.64 42.13 2.73
CA ASP A 518 -2.62 41.17 3.27
C ASP A 518 -2.78 39.95 2.36
N GLN A 519 -2.33 38.79 2.85
CA GLN A 519 -2.44 37.47 2.24
C GLN A 519 -3.63 36.70 2.85
N ASN A 520 -4.16 35.72 2.11
CA ASN A 520 -5.15 34.78 2.63
C ASN A 520 -4.53 33.38 2.68
N TYR A 521 -4.48 32.80 3.87
CA TYR A 521 -4.18 31.39 4.04
C TYR A 521 -5.45 30.57 3.85
N THR A 522 -5.48 29.71 2.84
CA THR A 522 -6.67 28.90 2.47
C THR A 522 -6.37 27.41 2.36
N PHE A 523 -5.22 26.96 2.86
CA PHE A 523 -4.70 25.60 2.71
C PHE A 523 -5.03 24.75 3.94
N ASN A 524 -5.26 23.44 3.79
CA ASN A 524 -5.52 22.50 4.89
C ASN A 524 -6.63 22.94 5.89
N LEU A 525 -7.70 23.58 5.41
CA LEU A 525 -8.80 24.06 6.27
C LEU A 525 -10.00 23.11 6.34
N ASP A 526 -9.93 21.93 5.72
CA ASP A 526 -11.08 21.02 5.59
C ASP A 526 -11.63 20.44 6.90
N ALA A 527 -10.73 20.29 7.89
CA ALA A 527 -11.07 19.85 9.24
C ALA A 527 -11.61 20.99 10.12
N PHE A 528 -11.47 22.26 9.71
CA PHE A 528 -11.82 23.44 10.50
C PHE A 528 -13.32 23.73 10.40
N LYS A 529 -14.15 22.77 10.82
CA LYS A 529 -15.60 22.83 10.76
C LYS A 529 -16.26 22.23 11.99
N THR A 530 -17.36 22.84 12.43
CA THR A 530 -18.16 22.35 13.54
C THR A 530 -19.12 21.25 13.11
N GLY A 531 -19.61 20.48 14.08
CA GLY A 531 -20.82 19.67 13.90
C GLY A 531 -22.05 20.53 13.59
N LEU A 532 -23.13 19.85 13.18
CA LEU A 532 -24.43 20.48 12.90
C LEU A 532 -25.25 20.66 14.19
N LEU A 533 -25.87 21.82 14.34
CA LEU A 533 -26.90 22.08 15.34
C LEU A 533 -28.28 22.15 14.70
N ASN A 534 -29.27 21.53 15.34
CA ASN A 534 -30.67 21.74 15.03
C ASN A 534 -31.16 23.04 15.70
N LEU A 535 -31.55 24.00 14.87
CA LEU A 535 -32.03 25.32 15.29
C LEU A 535 -33.45 25.53 14.77
N SER A 536 -34.36 25.88 15.68
CA SER A 536 -35.78 26.06 15.40
C SER A 536 -36.23 27.52 15.44
N VAL A 537 -37.27 27.81 14.67
CA VAL A 537 -38.04 29.07 14.64
C VAL A 537 -39.42 28.76 15.22
N ILE A 538 -39.77 29.34 16.37
CA ILE A 538 -41.01 29.04 17.10
C ILE A 538 -42.11 30.07 16.85
#